data_AF-A0A011TA40-F1
#
_entry.id   AF-A0A011TA40-F1
#
_cell.length_a   1.000
_cell.length_b   1.000
_cell.length_c   1.000
_cell.angle_alpha   90.00
_cell.angle_beta   90.00
_cell.angle_gamma   90.00
#
_symmetry.space_group_name_H-M   'P 1'
#
loop_
_entity.id
_entity.type
_entity.pdbx_description
1 polymer ?
#
loop_
_entity_poly.entity_id
_entity_poly.type
_entity_poly.pdbx_seq_one_letter_code
_entity_poly.pdbx_strand_id
1 'polypeptide(L)'
;MPSSADEVDAALTSGVDRIESAIAALEPEITPIVLIDGRSGAGKSTLARRVRERWGRPVSMIGLDELYPGWDGLSAGSTLAREFILIPVSEARAAVWRRWDWAADRPGAEVETPADVPLILEGAGVLTPSTAPLAHVRVWVESPESARRDRALARDGDTYRPHWRRWADQEEEHLRAHRPQSLATIVIDVP
;
A
#
# COMPACT_ATOMS: atom_id res chain seq x y z
N MET A 1 25.19 6.72 19.18
CA MET A 1 24.24 5.67 18.76
C MET A 1 23.07 6.40 18.14
N PRO A 2 22.74 6.15 16.85
CA PRO A 2 21.52 6.71 16.27
C PRO A 2 20.30 6.25 17.07
N SER A 3 19.25 7.08 17.12
CA SER A 3 17.99 6.70 17.75
C SER A 3 17.21 5.75 16.83
N SER A 4 16.27 4.98 17.39
CA SER A 4 15.37 4.14 16.57
C SER A 4 14.60 4.95 15.52
N ALA A 5 14.29 6.23 15.80
CA ALA A 5 13.67 7.11 14.83
C ALA A 5 14.60 7.45 13.65
N ASP A 6 15.89 7.63 13.90
CA ASP A 6 16.89 7.89 12.85
C ASP A 6 17.08 6.67 11.95
N GLU A 7 17.05 5.46 12.53
CA GLU A 7 17.16 4.20 11.78
C GLU A 7 15.94 3.96 10.89
N VAL A 8 14.72 4.21 11.41
CA VAL A 8 13.48 4.17 10.62
C VAL A 8 13.54 5.19 9.48
N ASP A 9 13.98 6.42 9.76
CA ASP A 9 14.08 7.46 8.74
C ASP A 9 15.08 7.11 7.63
N ALA A 10 16.24 6.58 8.00
CA ALA A 10 17.26 6.13 7.06
C ALA A 10 16.75 4.96 6.19
N ALA A 11 16.07 3.98 6.79
CA ALA A 11 15.48 2.85 6.07
C ALA A 11 14.42 3.31 5.05
N LEU A 12 13.53 4.21 5.47
CA LEU A 12 12.51 4.77 4.58
C LEU A 12 13.14 5.60 3.45
N THR A 13 14.15 6.41 3.75
CA THR A 13 14.85 7.22 2.75
C THR A 13 15.55 6.34 1.69
N SER A 14 16.30 5.33 2.13
CA SER A 14 16.90 4.33 1.24
C SER A 14 15.83 3.59 0.41
N GLY A 15 14.70 3.28 1.02
CA GLY A 15 13.54 2.71 0.33
C GLY A 15 13.00 3.59 -0.80
N VAL A 16 12.87 4.90 -0.56
CA VAL A 16 12.45 5.86 -1.59
C VAL A 16 13.45 5.91 -2.75
N ASP A 17 14.76 5.98 -2.46
CA ASP A 17 15.79 6.03 -3.50
C ASP A 17 15.77 4.79 -4.41
N ARG A 18 15.52 3.61 -3.83
CA ARG A 18 15.38 2.35 -4.58
C ARG A 18 14.12 2.32 -5.45
N ILE A 19 13.01 2.84 -4.95
CA ILE A 19 11.75 2.95 -5.70
C ILE A 19 11.94 3.91 -6.88
N GLU A 20 12.51 5.09 -6.65
CA GLU A 20 12.82 6.05 -7.71
C GLU A 20 13.75 5.48 -8.77
N SER A 21 14.79 4.77 -8.36
CA SER A 21 15.71 4.10 -9.28
C SER A 21 14.99 3.07 -10.15
N ALA A 22 14.08 2.28 -9.58
CA ALA A 22 13.28 1.31 -10.32
C ALA A 22 12.30 1.98 -11.30
N ILE A 23 11.71 3.12 -10.92
CA ILE A 23 10.84 3.91 -11.80
C ILE A 23 11.62 4.53 -12.95
N ALA A 24 12.80 5.09 -12.68
CA ALA A 24 13.67 5.70 -13.68
C ALA A 24 14.23 4.69 -14.69
N ALA A 25 14.22 3.39 -14.36
CA ALA A 25 14.63 2.31 -15.24
C ALA A 25 13.50 1.79 -16.16
N LEU A 26 12.26 2.30 -16.01
CA LEU A 26 11.16 1.99 -16.93
C LEU A 26 11.32 2.74 -18.26
N GLU A 27 10.73 2.21 -19.32
CA GLU A 27 10.67 2.90 -20.62
C GLU A 27 9.90 4.24 -20.48
N PRO A 28 10.32 5.32 -21.17
CA PRO A 28 9.74 6.66 -21.00
C PRO A 28 8.23 6.77 -21.22
N GLU A 29 7.66 5.89 -22.05
CA GLU A 29 6.24 5.85 -22.38
C GLU A 29 5.39 5.15 -21.31
N ILE A 30 6.02 4.46 -20.35
CA ILE A 30 5.32 3.75 -19.28
C ILE A 30 4.85 4.75 -18.22
N THR A 31 3.54 4.79 -17.98
CA THR A 31 2.96 5.41 -16.79
C THR A 31 3.12 4.45 -15.60
N PRO A 32 3.97 4.75 -14.60
CA PRO A 32 4.31 3.79 -13.55
C PRO A 32 3.11 3.45 -12.64
N ILE A 33 3.08 2.18 -12.21
CA ILE A 33 2.15 1.67 -11.20
C ILE A 33 3.01 1.04 -10.12
N VAL A 34 2.90 1.57 -8.90
CA VAL A 34 3.69 1.18 -7.74
C VAL A 34 2.74 0.58 -6.69
N LEU A 35 2.99 -0.67 -6.29
CA LEU A 35 2.29 -1.29 -5.17
C LEU A 35 3.19 -1.32 -3.94
N ILE A 36 2.68 -0.88 -2.79
CA ILE A 36 3.40 -0.89 -1.51
C ILE A 36 2.59 -1.68 -0.49
N ASP A 37 3.00 -2.93 -0.25
CA ASP A 37 2.40 -3.83 0.74
C ASP A 37 3.30 -3.95 1.98
N GLY A 38 2.77 -4.54 3.04
CA GLY A 38 3.34 -4.61 4.37
C GLY A 38 2.21 -4.62 5.41
N ARG A 39 2.49 -5.16 6.59
CA ARG A 39 1.49 -5.21 7.67
C ARG A 39 1.20 -3.83 8.26
N SER A 40 0.11 -3.70 9.01
CA SER A 40 -0.25 -2.48 9.75
C SER A 40 0.92 -2.05 10.66
N GLY A 41 1.19 -0.75 10.68
CA GLY A 41 2.33 -0.18 11.40
C GLY A 41 3.71 -0.35 10.75
N ALA A 42 3.83 -0.97 9.56
CA ALA A 42 5.12 -1.18 8.89
C ALA A 42 5.77 0.09 8.28
N GLY A 43 5.01 1.19 8.11
CA GLY A 43 5.52 2.43 7.53
C GLY A 43 5.18 2.67 6.05
N LYS A 44 4.33 1.82 5.45
CA LYS A 44 3.87 1.93 4.05
C LYS A 44 3.37 3.33 3.67
N SER A 45 2.41 3.88 4.41
CA SER A 45 1.81 5.19 4.11
C SER A 45 2.86 6.31 4.18
N THR A 46 3.82 6.21 5.10
CA THR A 46 4.94 7.15 5.18
C THR A 46 5.87 7.03 3.97
N LEU A 47 6.20 5.81 3.56
CA LEU A 47 7.00 5.54 2.36
C LEU A 47 6.30 6.08 1.10
N ALA A 48 5.02 5.73 0.89
CA ALA A 48 4.20 6.17 -0.23
C ALA A 48 4.14 7.69 -0.33
N ARG A 49 3.93 8.38 0.80
CA ARG A 49 3.94 9.85 0.86
C ARG A 49 5.29 10.44 0.44
N ARG A 50 6.41 9.90 0.93
CA ARG A 50 7.76 10.40 0.57
C ARG A 50 8.05 10.19 -0.92
N VAL A 51 7.67 9.04 -1.48
CA VAL A 51 7.79 8.76 -2.91
C VAL A 51 6.97 9.76 -3.72
N ARG A 52 5.70 10.00 -3.34
CA ARG A 52 4.83 11.00 -4.00
C ARG A 52 5.43 12.41 -3.95
N GLU A 53 5.98 12.82 -2.81
CA GLU A 53 6.58 14.15 -2.62
C GLU A 53 7.80 14.39 -3.49
N ARG A 54 8.63 13.37 -3.72
CA ARG A 54 9.81 13.49 -4.58
C ARG A 54 9.52 13.31 -6.08
N TRP A 55 8.32 12.88 -6.44
CA TRP A 55 7.96 12.60 -7.83
C TRP A 55 7.95 13.84 -8.74
N GLY A 56 7.78 15.04 -8.17
CA GLY A 56 7.91 16.33 -8.88
C GLY A 56 6.82 16.65 -9.91
N ARG A 57 5.84 15.75 -10.12
CA ARG A 57 4.67 15.91 -11.01
C ARG A 57 3.44 15.23 -10.39
N PRO A 58 2.21 15.49 -10.89
CA PRO A 58 1.01 14.83 -10.37
C PRO A 58 1.11 13.30 -10.37
N VAL A 59 0.70 12.69 -9.26
CA VAL A 59 0.64 11.25 -9.02
C VAL A 59 -0.63 10.94 -8.24
N SER A 60 -1.38 9.95 -8.69
CA SER A 60 -2.50 9.37 -7.95
C SER A 60 -1.94 8.50 -6.82
N MET A 61 -2.40 8.74 -5.59
CA MET A 61 -2.03 7.92 -4.44
C MET A 61 -3.31 7.47 -3.74
N ILE A 62 -3.47 6.16 -3.56
CA ILE A 62 -4.67 5.55 -2.99
C ILE A 62 -4.25 4.60 -1.87
N GLY A 63 -4.91 4.71 -0.72
CA GLY A 63 -4.80 3.74 0.37
C GLY A 63 -5.89 2.67 0.27
N LEU A 64 -5.55 1.39 0.49
CA LEU A 64 -6.56 0.32 0.56
C LEU A 64 -7.49 0.44 1.77
N ASP A 65 -7.13 1.23 2.79
CA ASP A 65 -8.05 1.59 3.88
C ASP A 65 -9.27 2.35 3.37
N GLU A 66 -9.16 3.01 2.21
CA GLU A 66 -10.30 3.61 1.50
C GLU A 66 -11.18 2.57 0.78
N LEU A 67 -10.76 1.30 0.70
CA LEU A 67 -11.44 0.24 -0.06
C LEU A 67 -11.97 -0.90 0.79
N TYR A 68 -11.45 -1.13 2.00
CA TYR A 68 -11.85 -2.27 2.82
C TYR A 68 -13.33 -2.16 3.22
N PRO A 69 -14.17 -3.15 2.89
CA PRO A 69 -15.54 -3.24 3.39
C PRO A 69 -15.56 -3.60 4.88
N GLY A 70 -15.30 -2.61 5.73
CA GLY A 70 -15.20 -2.78 7.17
C GLY A 70 -13.97 -3.58 7.61
N TRP A 71 -13.99 -3.98 8.88
CA TRP A 71 -12.83 -4.59 9.55
C TRP A 71 -12.52 -6.03 9.13
N ASP A 72 -13.40 -6.72 8.39
CA ASP A 72 -13.13 -8.04 7.77
C ASP A 72 -12.86 -7.91 6.26
N GLY A 73 -12.58 -6.69 5.82
CA GLY A 73 -12.57 -6.32 4.42
C GLY A 73 -11.23 -6.50 3.71
N LEU A 74 -10.18 -7.09 4.33
CA LEU A 74 -8.84 -7.08 3.73
C LEU A 74 -8.83 -7.73 2.35
N SER A 75 -9.26 -9.00 2.25
CA SER A 75 -9.31 -9.71 0.97
C SER A 75 -10.27 -9.07 -0.02
N ALA A 76 -11.41 -8.54 0.45
CA ALA A 76 -12.37 -7.87 -0.41
C ALA A 76 -11.80 -6.55 -0.97
N GLY A 77 -11.08 -5.77 -0.16
CA GLY A 77 -10.38 -4.55 -0.58
C GLY A 77 -9.31 -4.84 -1.64
N SER A 78 -8.55 -5.92 -1.49
CA SER A 78 -7.60 -6.37 -2.53
C SER A 78 -8.30 -6.69 -3.85
N THR A 79 -9.44 -7.38 -3.80
CA THR A 79 -10.26 -7.67 -4.99
C THR A 79 -10.79 -6.38 -5.62
N LEU A 80 -11.34 -5.46 -4.83
CA LEU A 80 -11.86 -4.18 -5.30
C LEU A 80 -10.76 -3.33 -5.94
N ALA A 81 -9.59 -3.24 -5.32
CA ALA A 81 -8.42 -2.57 -5.87
C ALA A 81 -8.03 -3.16 -7.24
N ARG A 82 -8.00 -4.50 -7.35
CA ARG A 82 -7.71 -5.16 -8.61
C ARG A 82 -8.72 -4.78 -9.69
N GLU A 83 -10.00 -4.98 -9.41
CA GLU A 83 -11.08 -4.90 -10.40
C GLU A 83 -11.37 -3.48 -10.84
N PHE A 84 -11.44 -2.54 -9.91
CA PHE A 84 -11.92 -1.19 -10.17
C PHE A 84 -10.79 -0.16 -10.36
N ILE A 85 -9.55 -0.50 -9.99
CA ILE A 85 -8.41 0.42 -10.09
C ILE A 85 -7.30 -0.15 -10.97
N LEU A 86 -6.69 -1.27 -10.57
CA LEU A 86 -5.46 -1.74 -11.22
C LEU A 86 -5.70 -2.25 -12.64
N ILE A 87 -6.76 -3.03 -12.89
CA ILE A 87 -7.09 -3.49 -14.24
C ILE A 87 -7.32 -2.29 -15.18
N PRO A 88 -8.25 -1.35 -14.90
CA PRO A 88 -8.46 -0.19 -15.76
C PRO A 88 -7.19 0.63 -16.00
N VAL A 89 -6.44 0.96 -14.94
CA VAL A 89 -5.24 1.80 -15.06
C VAL A 89 -4.14 1.09 -15.85
N SER A 90 -3.95 -0.22 -15.66
CA SER A 90 -2.99 -1.01 -16.45
C SER A 90 -3.33 -1.08 -17.94
N GLU A 91 -4.60 -0.88 -18.29
CA GLU A 91 -5.09 -0.81 -19.66
C GLU A 91 -5.16 0.65 -20.19
N ALA A 92 -4.54 1.60 -19.49
CA ALA A 92 -4.57 3.02 -19.79
C ALA A 92 -6.00 3.63 -19.82
N ARG A 93 -6.92 3.08 -19.02
CA ARG A 93 -8.30 3.58 -18.85
C ARG A 93 -8.48 4.17 -17.45
N ALA A 94 -9.19 5.31 -17.37
CA ALA A 94 -9.57 5.87 -16.08
C ALA A 94 -10.33 4.82 -15.24
N ALA A 95 -9.98 4.77 -13.96
CA ALA A 95 -10.60 3.90 -12.98
C ALA A 95 -11.74 4.62 -12.27
N VAL A 96 -12.85 3.92 -12.04
CA VAL A 96 -14.00 4.42 -11.28
C VAL A 96 -14.27 3.43 -10.16
N TRP A 97 -14.15 3.90 -8.92
CA TRP A 97 -14.24 3.07 -7.72
C TRP A 97 -14.96 3.82 -6.60
N ARG A 98 -15.28 3.15 -5.50
CA ARG A 98 -15.99 3.76 -4.37
C ARG A 98 -15.16 3.70 -3.10
N ARG A 99 -15.04 4.86 -2.44
CA ARG A 99 -14.44 4.93 -1.11
C ARG A 99 -15.38 4.28 -0.10
N TRP A 100 -14.85 3.48 0.81
CA TRP A 100 -15.61 2.95 1.95
C TRP A 100 -15.90 4.07 2.96
N ASP A 101 -17.16 4.20 3.35
CA ASP A 101 -17.57 5.09 4.43
C ASP A 101 -17.52 4.31 5.76
N TRP A 102 -16.41 4.46 6.47
CA TRP A 102 -16.21 3.82 7.78
C TRP A 102 -17.19 4.29 8.86
N ALA A 103 -17.76 5.49 8.73
CA ALA A 103 -18.73 5.99 9.71
C ALA A 103 -20.13 5.41 9.49
N ALA A 104 -20.49 5.17 8.23
CA ALA A 104 -21.78 4.59 7.84
C ALA A 104 -21.73 3.08 7.53
N ASP A 105 -20.56 2.46 7.61
CA ASP A 105 -20.29 1.04 7.34
C ASP A 105 -20.87 0.57 5.99
N ARG A 106 -20.62 1.35 4.92
CA ARG A 106 -21.16 1.09 3.58
C ARG A 106 -20.30 1.72 2.48
N PRO A 107 -20.51 1.35 1.19
CA PRO A 107 -19.90 2.07 0.08
C PRO A 107 -20.31 3.55 0.08
N GLY A 108 -19.31 4.43 0.05
CA GLY A 108 -19.47 5.88 0.02
C GLY A 108 -19.45 6.44 -1.40
N ALA A 109 -18.83 7.61 -1.54
CA ALA A 109 -18.77 8.36 -2.79
C ALA A 109 -17.94 7.64 -3.86
N GLU A 110 -18.36 7.83 -5.11
CA GLU A 110 -17.59 7.42 -6.28
C GLU A 110 -16.41 8.36 -6.51
N VAL A 111 -15.29 7.78 -6.90
CA VAL A 111 -14.01 8.45 -7.13
C VAL A 111 -13.51 8.02 -8.50
N GLU A 112 -13.03 8.99 -9.28
CA GLU A 112 -12.36 8.75 -10.54
C GLU A 112 -10.84 8.87 -10.35
N THR A 113 -10.09 7.94 -10.91
CA THR A 113 -8.62 7.95 -10.91
C THR A 113 -8.13 7.93 -12.36
N PRO A 114 -7.44 8.99 -12.81
CA PRO A 114 -6.94 9.06 -14.17
C PRO A 114 -5.82 8.03 -14.42
N ALA A 115 -5.66 7.60 -15.68
CA ALA A 115 -4.65 6.64 -16.09
C ALA A 115 -3.46 7.26 -16.85
N ASP A 116 -3.49 8.57 -17.08
CA ASP A 116 -2.41 9.34 -17.72
C ASP A 116 -1.39 9.89 -16.71
N VAL A 117 -1.58 9.61 -15.42
CA VAL A 117 -0.63 9.92 -14.35
C VAL A 117 -0.20 8.66 -13.60
N PRO A 118 1.01 8.64 -13.01
CA PRO A 118 1.46 7.50 -12.24
C PRO A 118 0.54 7.19 -11.04
N LEU A 119 0.46 5.92 -10.69
CA LEU A 119 -0.35 5.43 -9.56
C LEU A 119 0.54 4.81 -8.48
N ILE A 120 0.34 5.24 -7.23
CA ILE A 120 0.84 4.59 -6.03
C ILE A 120 -0.37 4.02 -5.27
N LEU A 121 -0.41 2.70 -5.11
CA LEU A 121 -1.42 2.02 -4.31
C LEU A 121 -0.74 1.35 -3.11
N GLU A 122 -1.18 1.70 -1.90
CA GLU A 122 -0.57 1.21 -0.67
C GLU A 122 -1.60 0.58 0.27
N GLY A 123 -1.18 -0.46 0.99
CA GLY A 123 -2.00 -1.06 2.04
C GLY A 123 -1.76 -2.55 2.21
N ALA A 124 -2.15 -3.07 3.38
CA ALA A 124 -2.04 -4.48 3.69
C ALA A 124 -2.95 -5.29 2.76
N GLY A 125 -2.38 -6.17 1.94
CA GLY A 125 -3.17 -6.95 0.99
C GLY A 125 -3.04 -6.50 -0.47
N VAL A 126 -2.33 -5.39 -0.77
CA VAL A 126 -2.25 -4.89 -2.15
C VAL A 126 -1.51 -5.85 -3.08
N LEU A 127 -0.55 -6.62 -2.55
CA LEU A 127 0.36 -7.44 -3.35
C LEU A 127 -0.06 -8.91 -3.29
N THR A 128 -0.83 -9.34 -4.27
CA THR A 128 -1.31 -10.71 -4.46
C THR A 128 -0.80 -11.26 -5.79
N PRO A 129 -0.85 -12.58 -6.04
CA PRO A 129 -0.51 -13.14 -7.36
C PRO A 129 -1.31 -12.53 -8.51
N SER A 130 -2.52 -12.01 -8.23
CA SER A 130 -3.41 -11.42 -9.22
C SER A 130 -3.19 -9.92 -9.46
N THR A 131 -2.60 -9.20 -8.50
CA THR A 131 -2.30 -7.77 -8.62
C THR A 131 -0.86 -7.50 -9.00
N ALA A 132 0.07 -8.38 -8.64
CA ALA A 132 1.50 -8.24 -8.96
C ALA A 132 1.78 -8.07 -10.47
N PRO A 133 1.15 -8.81 -11.40
CA PRO A 133 1.39 -8.62 -12.83
C PRO A 133 0.90 -7.27 -13.39
N LEU A 134 0.03 -6.56 -12.65
CA LEU A 134 -0.53 -5.26 -13.06
C LEU A 134 0.35 -4.07 -12.65
N ALA A 135 1.51 -4.32 -12.03
CA ALA A 135 2.37 -3.30 -11.47
C ALA A 135 3.82 -3.40 -11.93
N HIS A 136 4.40 -2.23 -12.16
CA HIS A 136 5.77 -2.06 -12.62
C HIS A 136 6.76 -2.17 -11.47
N VAL A 137 6.42 -1.58 -10.31
CA VAL A 137 7.24 -1.63 -9.08
C VAL A 137 6.41 -2.21 -7.95
N ARG A 138 6.96 -3.20 -7.25
CA ARG A 138 6.26 -3.96 -6.20
C ARG A 138 7.11 -3.97 -4.95
N VAL A 139 6.60 -3.39 -3.88
CA VAL A 139 7.35 -3.13 -2.66
C VAL A 139 6.72 -3.91 -1.51
N TRP A 140 7.54 -4.64 -0.77
CA TRP A 140 7.19 -5.19 0.53
C TRP A 140 7.92 -4.41 1.62
N VAL A 141 7.18 -3.85 2.57
CA VAL A 141 7.71 -3.17 3.75
C VAL A 141 7.62 -4.13 4.94
N GLU A 142 8.77 -4.66 5.33
CA GLU A 142 8.91 -5.56 6.47
C GLU A 142 9.21 -4.76 7.73
N SER A 143 8.66 -5.19 8.88
CA SER A 143 9.01 -4.57 10.14
C SER A 143 8.67 -5.49 11.33
N PRO A 144 9.47 -5.47 12.43
CA PRO A 144 9.23 -6.32 13.58
C PRO A 144 7.83 -6.14 14.18
N GLU A 145 7.22 -7.23 14.66
CA GLU A 145 5.85 -7.21 15.20
C GLU A 145 5.69 -6.25 16.38
N SER A 146 6.64 -6.24 17.31
CA SER A 146 6.64 -5.32 18.46
C SER A 146 6.61 -3.86 18.01
N ALA A 147 7.52 -3.49 17.12
CA ALA A 147 7.62 -2.13 16.58
C ALA A 147 6.35 -1.72 15.81
N ARG A 148 5.81 -2.62 14.98
CA ARG A 148 4.57 -2.37 14.24
C ARG A 148 3.37 -2.19 15.14
N ARG A 149 3.22 -3.03 16.16
CA ARG A 149 2.10 -2.97 17.10
C ARG A 149 2.10 -1.65 17.85
N ASP A 150 3.25 -1.22 18.36
CA ASP A 150 3.37 0.04 19.09
C ASP A 150 3.03 1.23 18.18
N ARG A 151 3.54 1.25 16.95
CA ARG A 151 3.22 2.33 15.98
C ARG A 151 1.75 2.33 15.57
N ALA A 152 1.15 1.17 15.33
CA ALA A 152 -0.26 1.09 14.93
C ALA A 152 -1.20 1.52 16.07
N LEU A 153 -0.90 1.12 17.31
CA LEU A 153 -1.66 1.54 18.48
C LEU A 153 -1.46 3.03 18.80
N ALA A 154 -0.27 3.58 18.61
CA ALA A 154 -0.01 5.01 18.79
C ALA A 154 -0.76 5.88 17.76
N ARG A 155 -0.93 5.36 16.53
CA ARG A 155 -1.61 6.08 15.44
C ARG A 155 -3.14 5.99 15.54
N ASP A 156 -3.67 4.77 15.67
CA ASP A 156 -5.11 4.51 15.48
C ASP A 156 -5.85 4.21 16.81
N GLY A 157 -5.09 4.14 17.92
CA GLY A 157 -5.61 4.19 19.29
C GLY A 157 -6.74 3.22 19.59
N ASP A 158 -7.81 3.76 20.17
CA ASP A 158 -8.97 3.01 20.66
C ASP A 158 -9.93 2.55 19.55
N THR A 159 -9.86 3.16 18.35
CA THR A 159 -10.65 2.70 17.20
C THR A 159 -10.09 1.38 16.67
N TYR A 160 -8.76 1.22 16.67
CA TYR A 160 -8.12 0.02 16.14
C TYR A 160 -7.93 -1.09 17.18
N ARG A 161 -7.72 -0.74 18.46
CA ARG A 161 -7.46 -1.68 19.55
C ARG A 161 -8.47 -2.85 19.65
N PRO A 162 -9.80 -2.65 19.52
CA PRO A 162 -10.78 -3.73 19.56
C PRO A 162 -10.66 -4.69 18.37
N HIS A 163 -10.12 -4.20 17.25
CA HIS A 163 -10.05 -4.92 15.99
C HIS A 163 -8.64 -5.45 15.67
N TRP A 164 -7.64 -5.20 16.52
CA TRP A 164 -6.26 -5.62 16.30
C TRP A 164 -6.14 -7.10 15.95
N ARG A 165 -6.72 -7.98 16.77
CA ARG A 165 -6.60 -9.44 16.57
C ARG A 165 -7.23 -9.88 15.25
N ARG A 166 -8.50 -9.51 15.01
CA ARG A 166 -9.20 -9.87 13.76
C ARG A 166 -8.52 -9.31 12.51
N TRP A 167 -7.88 -8.14 12.60
CA TRP A 167 -7.11 -7.59 11.48
C TRP A 167 -5.80 -8.35 11.29
N ALA A 168 -5.06 -8.61 12.37
CA ALA A 168 -3.82 -9.37 12.32
C ALA A 168 -4.03 -10.79 11.77
N ASP A 169 -5.16 -11.44 12.09
CA ASP A 169 -5.51 -12.76 11.55
C ASP A 169 -5.70 -12.73 10.03
N GLN A 170 -6.30 -11.66 9.49
CA GLN A 170 -6.43 -11.47 8.04
C GLN A 170 -5.10 -11.18 7.36
N GLU A 171 -4.21 -10.41 8.01
CA GLU A 171 -2.85 -10.20 7.49
C GLU A 171 -2.07 -11.51 7.41
N GLU A 172 -2.21 -12.37 8.42
CA GLU A 172 -1.57 -13.69 8.44
C GLU A 172 -2.14 -14.61 7.35
N GLU A 173 -3.46 -14.57 7.12
CA GLU A 173 -4.08 -15.25 5.97
C GLU A 173 -3.49 -14.76 4.64
N HIS A 174 -3.39 -13.43 4.44
CA HIS A 174 -2.79 -12.84 3.24
C HIS A 174 -1.35 -13.31 3.05
N LEU A 175 -0.53 -13.30 4.11
CA LEU A 175 0.85 -13.79 4.06
C LEU A 175 0.92 -15.26 3.61
N ARG A 176 0.08 -16.12 4.20
CA ARG A 176 0.07 -17.55 3.91
C ARG A 176 -0.41 -17.86 2.50
N ALA A 177 -1.50 -17.20 2.07
CA ALA A 177 -2.15 -17.44 0.79
C ALA A 177 -1.36 -16.84 -0.38
N HIS A 178 -0.73 -15.68 -0.18
CA HIS A 178 -0.20 -14.88 -1.29
C HIS A 178 1.31 -14.69 -1.28
N ARG A 179 1.98 -14.91 -0.13
CA ARG A 179 3.43 -14.74 0.03
C ARG A 179 3.94 -13.42 -0.58
N PRO A 180 3.36 -12.26 -0.20
CA PRO A 180 3.58 -10.97 -0.87
C PRO A 180 5.06 -10.58 -0.98
N GLN A 181 5.87 -10.90 0.04
CA GLN A 181 7.32 -10.65 0.00
C GLN A 181 8.01 -11.32 -1.19
N SER A 182 7.55 -12.51 -1.62
CA SER A 182 8.10 -13.21 -2.79
C SER A 182 7.65 -12.61 -4.13
N LEU A 183 6.59 -11.80 -4.13
CA LEU A 183 6.08 -11.09 -5.30
C LEU A 183 6.74 -9.72 -5.48
N ALA A 184 7.37 -9.19 -4.43
CA ALA A 184 8.00 -7.88 -4.44
C ALA A 184 9.29 -7.87 -5.29
N THR A 185 9.52 -6.76 -5.99
CA THR A 185 10.82 -6.46 -6.62
C THR A 185 11.75 -5.73 -5.65
N ILE A 186 11.19 -5.09 -4.62
CA ILE A 186 11.92 -4.34 -3.61
C ILE A 186 11.39 -4.74 -2.23
N VAL A 187 12.29 -5.21 -1.36
CA VAL A 187 12.01 -5.42 0.06
C VAL A 187 12.71 -4.31 0.86
N ILE A 188 11.97 -3.66 1.75
CA ILE A 188 12.47 -2.61 2.65
C ILE A 188 12.24 -3.06 4.08
N ASP A 189 13.31 -3.26 4.83
CA ASP A 189 13.27 -3.58 6.25
C ASP A 189 13.26 -2.29 7.07
N VAL A 190 12.16 -2.04 7.78
CA VAL A 190 12.00 -0.90 8.68
C VAL A 190 12.10 -1.39 10.13
N PRO A 191 13.09 -0.93 10.92
CA PRO A 191 13.30 -1.41 12.28
C PRO A 191 12.16 -1.07 13.26
#